data_AF-A0A356Z4R7-F1
#
_entry.id   AF-A0A356Z4R7-F1
#
_cell.length_a   1.000
_cell.length_b   1.000
_cell.length_c   1.000
_cell.angle_alpha   90.00
_cell.angle_beta   90.00
_cell.angle_gamma   90.00
#
_symmetry.space_group_name_H-M   'P 1'
#
loop_
_entity.id
_entity.type
_entity.pdbx_description
1 polymer ?
#
loop_
_entity_poly.entity_id
_entity_poly.type
_entity_poly.pdbx_seq_one_letter_code
_entity_poly.pdbx_strand_id
1 'polypeptide(L)' 'MNTALEFTSAEREAVNKVENYFKCKDMPLQEKLLHALLIAQHDLEAHNFTNNLEKVRILDFKNTVNDLLSKIRHRNVDL' A
#
# COMPACT_ATOMS: atom_id res chain seq x y z
N MET A 1 -2.94 -25.59 6.41
CA MET A 1 -4.19 -24.82 6.22
C MET A 1 -3.82 -23.52 5.53
N ASN A 2 -4.25 -23.32 4.27
CA ASN A 2 -3.93 -22.12 3.49
C ASN A 2 -4.69 -20.93 4.06
N THR A 3 -4.01 -20.09 4.85
CA THR A 3 -4.59 -18.86 5.38
C THR A 3 -4.62 -17.82 4.27
N ALA A 4 -5.65 -17.89 3.41
CA ALA A 4 -5.97 -16.81 2.49
C ALA A 4 -5.96 -15.48 3.28
N LEU A 5 -5.17 -14.51 2.82
CA LEU A 5 -5.07 -13.19 3.45
C LEU A 5 -6.46 -12.55 3.47
N GLU A 6 -7.11 -12.50 4.64
CA GLU A 6 -8.34 -11.73 4.81
C GLU A 6 -8.00 -10.25 4.89
N PHE A 7 -7.92 -9.63 3.72
CA PHE A 7 -7.88 -8.18 3.60
C PHE A 7 -9.28 -7.60 3.72
N THR A 8 -9.40 -6.48 4.43
CA THR A 8 -10.59 -5.63 4.38
C THR A 8 -10.85 -5.13 2.96
N SER A 9 -12.04 -4.60 2.70
CA SER A 9 -12.39 -4.02 1.39
C SER A 9 -11.40 -2.93 0.95
N ALA A 10 -11.04 -2.02 1.86
CA ALA A 10 -10.11 -0.93 1.60
C ALA A 10 -8.69 -1.42 1.30
N GLU A 11 -8.22 -2.43 2.05
CA GLU A 11 -6.93 -3.06 1.83
C GLU A 11 -6.86 -3.76 0.46
N ARG A 12 -7.93 -4.47 0.09
CA ARG A 12 -8.02 -5.11 -1.22
C ARG A 12 -8.04 -4.10 -2.35
N GLU A 13 -8.73 -2.98 -2.17
CA GLU A 13 -8.71 -1.87 -3.12
C GLU A 13 -7.30 -1.28 -3.27
N ALA A 14 -6.59 -1.06 -2.15
CA ALA A 14 -5.22 -0.57 -2.16
C ALA A 14 -4.27 -1.54 -2.88
N VAL A 15 -4.35 -2.85 -2.59
CA VAL A 15 -3.57 -3.88 -3.29
C VAL A 15 -3.86 -3.86 -4.78
N ASN A 16 -5.13 -3.80 -5.20
CA ASN A 16 -5.50 -3.74 -6.61
C ASN A 16 -4.94 -2.48 -7.30
N LYS A 17 -4.98 -1.32 -6.64
CA LYS A 17 -4.39 -0.08 -7.17
C LYS A 17 -2.88 -0.22 -7.38
N VAL A 18 -2.19 -0.80 -6.39
CA VAL A 18 -0.74 -1.02 -6.42
C VAL A 18 -0.36 -2.01 -7.53
N GLU A 19 -1.06 -3.14 -7.64
CA GLU A 19 -0.84 -4.13 -8.71
C GLU A 19 -1.11 -3.56 -10.10
N ASN A 20 -2.13 -2.71 -10.26
CA ASN A 20 -2.41 -2.06 -11.54
C ASN A 20 -1.37 -0.98 -11.91
N TYR A 21 -0.79 -0.30 -10.90
CA TYR A 21 0.23 0.72 -11.11
C TYR A 21 1.59 0.08 -11.47
N PHE A 22 2.03 -0.89 -10.67
CA PHE A 22 3.28 -1.63 -10.90
C PHE A 22 3.04 -2.83 -11.81
N LYS A 23 3.04 -2.59 -13.13
CA LYS A 23 2.85 -3.64 -14.15
C LYS A 23 3.96 -4.70 -14.21
N CYS A 24 5.03 -4.55 -13.41
CA CYS A 24 6.11 -5.53 -13.32
C CYS A 24 5.61 -6.80 -12.61
N LYS A 25 5.62 -7.93 -13.33
CA LYS A 25 5.18 -9.23 -12.81
C LYS A 25 6.20 -9.85 -11.85
N ASP A 26 7.48 -9.52 -12.01
CA ASP A 26 8.57 -10.10 -11.22
C ASP A 26 8.74 -9.41 -9.85
N MET A 27 8.10 -8.26 -9.64
CA MET A 27 8.16 -7.53 -8.38
C MET A 27 7.13 -8.10 -7.38
N PRO A 28 7.57 -8.59 -6.20
CA PRO A 28 6.67 -9.08 -5.16
C PRO A 28 5.72 -7.99 -4.65
N LEU A 29 4.52 -8.39 -4.21
CA LEU A 29 3.53 -7.46 -3.66
C LEU A 29 4.08 -6.62 -2.50
N GLN A 30 4.89 -7.22 -1.62
CA GLN A 30 5.52 -6.49 -0.51
C GLN A 30 6.42 -5.34 -1.00
N GLU A 31 7.20 -5.58 -2.05
CA GLU A 31 8.08 -4.57 -2.64
C GLU A 31 7.26 -3.48 -3.34
N LYS A 32 6.21 -3.85 -4.09
CA LYS A 32 5.26 -2.90 -4.70
C LYS A 32 4.59 -2.01 -3.65
N LEU A 33 4.15 -2.58 -2.54
CA LEU A 33 3.56 -1.83 -1.42
C LEU A 33 4.57 -0.88 -0.77
N LEU A 34 5.83 -1.32 -0.60
CA LEU A 34 6.89 -0.45 -0.09
C LEU A 34 7.13 0.74 -1.02
N HIS A 35 7.22 0.52 -2.33
CA HIS A 35 7.35 1.61 -3.30
C HIS A 35 6.13 2.54 -3.31
N ALA A 36 4.91 2.00 -3.23
CA ALA A 36 3.70 2.81 -3.13
C ALA A 36 3.70 3.71 -1.90
N LEU A 37 4.17 3.19 -0.76
CA LEU A 37 4.31 3.95 0.48
C LEU A 37 5.30 5.12 0.32
N LEU A 38 6.46 4.86 -0.31
CA LEU A 38 7.48 5.88 -0.57
C LEU A 38 6.96 6.99 -1.48
N ILE A 39 6.24 6.63 -2.55
CA ILE A 39 5.62 7.61 -3.45
C ILE A 39 4.61 8.47 -2.69
N ALA A 40 3.70 7.87 -1.93
CA ALA A 40 2.70 8.61 -1.17
C ALA A 40 3.33 9.55 -0.12
N GLN A 41 4.41 9.11 0.53
CA GLN A 41 5.15 9.95 1.47
C GLN A 41 5.81 11.15 0.76
N HIS A 42 6.47 10.89 -0.37
CA HIS A 42 7.11 11.94 -1.16
C HIS A 42 6.08 12.97 -1.65
N ASP A 43 4.92 12.55 -2.13
CA ASP A 43 3.88 13.48 -2.60
C ASP A 43 3.33 14.38 -1.48
N LEU A 44 3.24 13.85 -0.25
CA LEU A 44 2.86 14.66 0.91
C LEU A 44 3.94 15.67 1.29
N GLU A 45 5.22 15.28 1.28
CA GLU A 45 6.35 16.14 1.65
C GLU A 45 6.61 17.23 0.61
N ALA A 46 6.58 16.86 -0.68
CA ALA A 46 6.76 17.78 -1.80
C ALA A 46 5.53 18.69 -2.04
N HIS A 47 4.45 18.50 -1.29
CA HIS A 47 3.17 19.18 -1.51
C HIS A 47 2.61 18.95 -2.93
N ASN A 48 2.82 17.74 -3.49
CA ASN A 48 2.30 17.31 -4.78
C ASN A 48 0.81 16.92 -4.68
N PHE A 49 -0.03 17.87 -4.28
CA PHE A 49 -1.47 17.72 -4.26
C PHE A 49 -2.13 19.05 -4.62
N THR A 50 -3.21 18.97 -5.38
CA THR A 50 -3.93 20.12 -5.92
C THR A 50 -4.81 20.77 -4.85
N ASN A 51 -5.29 20.00 -3.88
CA ASN A 51 -6.18 20.49 -2.83
C ASN A 51 -6.14 19.60 -1.57
N ASN A 52 -6.80 20.06 -0.51
CA ASN A 52 -6.86 19.35 0.77
C ASN A 52 -7.56 17.99 0.69
N LEU A 53 -8.55 17.82 -0.19
CA LEU A 53 -9.23 16.54 -0.36
C LEU A 53 -8.27 15.49 -0.95
N GLU A 54 -7.45 15.87 -1.92
CA GLU A 54 -6.41 15.02 -2.48
C GLU A 54 -5.35 14.66 -1.42
N LYS A 55 -4.91 15.65 -0.63
CA LYS A 55 -4.00 15.41 0.50
C LYS A 55 -4.54 14.36 1.48
N VAL A 56 -5.81 14.47 1.87
CA VAL A 56 -6.47 13.49 2.76
C VAL A 56 -6.49 12.11 2.13
N ARG A 57 -6.83 11.99 0.83
CA ARG A 57 -6.83 10.71 0.12
C ARG A 57 -5.43 10.06 0.06
N ILE A 58 -4.39 10.85 -0.17
CA ILE A 58 -3.01 10.35 -0.18
C ILE A 58 -2.62 9.87 1.24
N LEU A 59 -3.02 10.60 2.28
CA LEU A 59 -2.78 10.21 3.67
C LEU A 59 -3.49 8.90 4.03
N ASP A 60 -4.77 8.77 3.67
CA ASP A 60 -5.57 7.55 3.91
C ASP A 60 -4.99 6.33 3.17
N PHE A 61 -4.58 6.53 1.92
CA PHE A 61 -3.89 5.50 1.14
C PHE A 61 -2.57 5.09 1.79
N LYS A 62 -1.74 6.06 2.19
CA LYS A 62 -0.46 5.82 2.86
C LYS A 62 -0.64 4.99 4.14
N ASN A 63 -1.62 5.34 4.97
CA ASN A 63 -1.91 4.62 6.22
C ASN A 63 -2.36 3.18 5.92
N THR A 64 -3.26 3.00 4.95
CA THR A 64 -3.75 1.68 4.53
C THR A 64 -2.61 0.78 4.04
N VAL A 65 -1.68 1.32 3.23
CA VAL A 65 -0.51 0.57 2.73
C VAL A 65 0.47 0.23 3.85
N ASN A 66 0.67 1.13 4.82
CA ASN A 66 1.52 0.87 5.97
C ASN A 66 0.97 -0.24 6.88
N ASP A 67 -0.35 -0.26 7.08
CA ASP A 67 -1.03 -1.32 7.85
C ASP A 67 -0.94 -2.66 7.12
N LEU A 68 -1.13 -2.67 5.79
CA LEU A 68 -0.92 -3.84 4.93
C LEU A 68 0.50 -4.40 5.06
N LEU A 69 1.51 -3.54 4.94
CA LEU A 69 2.92 -3.94 5.08
C LEU A 69 3.21 -4.54 6.45
N SER A 70 2.64 -3.95 7.51
CA SER A 70 2.80 -4.45 8.87
C SER A 70 2.15 -5.82 9.02
N LYS A 71 0.92 -6.03 8.50
CA LYS A 71 0.24 -7.33 8.50
C LYS A 71 1.01 -8.41 7.75
N ILE A 72 1.59 -8.06 6.59
CA ILE A 72 2.42 -9.00 5.80
C ILE A 72 3.70 -9.33 6.55
N ARG A 73 4.39 -8.33 7.12
CA ARG A 73 5.65 -8.52 7.84
C ARG A 73 5.50 -9.35 9.10
N HIS A 74 4.44 -9.12 9.90
CA HIS A 74 4.21 -9.86 11.13
C HIS A 74 4.01 -11.38 10.89
N ARG A 75 3.43 -11.79 9.75
CA ARG A 75 3.27 -13.20 9.41
C ARG A 75 4.53 -13.89 8.88
N ASN A 76 5.50 -13.15 8.35
CA ASN A 76 6.78 -13.71 7.87
C ASN A 76 7.76 -14.03 9.02
N VAL A 77 7.44 -13.67 10.26
CA VAL A 77 8.27 -13.94 11.46
C VAL A 77 7.79 -15.18 12.23
N ASP A 78 6.59 -15.71 11.91
CA ASP A 78 6.00 -16.89 12.53
C ASP A 78 6.31 -18.21 11.78
N LEU A 79 7.35 -18.23 10.94
CA LEU A 79 7.86 -19.40 10.20
C LEU A 79 9.35 -19.61 10.48
#